data_AF-A0A2N5WV83-F1
#
_entry.id   AF-A0A2N5WV83-F1
#
_cell.length_a   1.000
_cell.length_b   1.000
_cell.length_c   1.000
_cell.angle_alpha   90.00
_cell.angle_beta   90.00
_cell.angle_gamma   90.00
#
_symmetry.space_group_name_H-M   'P 1'
#
loop_
_entity.id
_entity.type
_entity.pdbx_description
1 polymer ?
#
loop_
_entity_poly.entity_id
_entity_poly.type
_entity_poly.pdbx_seq_one_letter_code
_entity_poly.pdbx_strand_id
1 'polypeptide(L)'
;MTDPTAPRQHGPDEPAGTTAARPLILTEDEELLDDLLRLCAAAGTEPEVAHGAPPDRGSWETAPLVLVGDDCAPHIGAPARREGVLLIGRDLDDAGVWQRAVALGADHVIFLPDAEPWLVDRIADAVEGAGEQALTVGVVGGCGGAGASTLACALALTAARQGRRTVLVDADPLGGGLDVLLGGERTAGLRWPDLASSRGRVGSGALEESLPRLHDLSLLSWDRGDTVPVAPEAMRSVLGAARRAGGVVVVDLPRRLDDSTAEALAHLDVALLVLPARLRSCA
;
A
#
# COMPACT_ATOMS: atom_id res chain seq x y z
N MET A 1 -21.92 7.48 -62.26
CA MET A 1 -20.49 7.17 -62.41
C MET A 1 -19.85 7.40 -61.05
N THR A 2 -19.51 6.29 -60.43
CA THR A 2 -18.95 6.11 -59.08
C THR A 2 -17.56 6.72 -58.95
N ASP A 3 -17.30 7.41 -57.83
CA ASP A 3 -16.06 7.17 -57.06
C ASP A 3 -16.33 7.44 -55.56
N PRO A 4 -16.18 6.43 -54.68
CA PRO A 4 -16.35 6.52 -53.24
C PRO A 4 -14.99 6.71 -52.52
N THR A 5 -15.02 6.74 -51.19
CA THR A 5 -13.88 6.58 -50.25
C THR A 5 -12.98 7.79 -49.99
N ALA A 6 -13.42 8.66 -49.07
CA ALA A 6 -12.50 9.31 -48.13
C ALA A 6 -12.46 8.48 -46.83
N PRO A 7 -11.28 8.13 -46.29
CA PRO A 7 -11.20 7.33 -45.08
C PRO A 7 -11.66 8.15 -43.88
N ARG A 8 -12.58 7.57 -43.09
CA ARG A 8 -12.90 8.06 -41.76
C ARG A 8 -11.63 7.95 -40.91
N GLN A 9 -11.10 9.09 -40.49
CA GLN A 9 -10.02 9.14 -39.51
C GLN A 9 -10.58 8.57 -38.20
N HIS A 10 -10.22 7.33 -37.88
CA HIS A 10 -10.30 6.83 -36.51
C HIS A 10 -9.35 7.72 -35.71
N GLY A 11 -9.92 8.58 -34.87
CA GLY A 11 -9.13 9.16 -33.78
C GLY A 11 -8.52 8.01 -32.97
N PRO A 12 -7.32 8.19 -32.40
CA PRO A 12 -6.78 7.17 -31.51
C PRO A 12 -7.83 6.92 -30.42
N ASP A 13 -8.26 5.66 -30.29
CA ASP A 13 -8.97 5.20 -29.10
C ASP A 13 -8.13 5.65 -27.91
N GLU A 14 -8.63 6.65 -27.17
CA GLU A 14 -8.13 6.93 -25.84
C GLU A 14 -8.22 5.60 -25.09
N PRO A 15 -7.11 5.07 -24.55
CA PRO A 15 -7.19 3.88 -23.73
C PRO A 15 -8.18 4.22 -22.62
N ALA A 16 -9.29 3.49 -22.58
CA ALA A 16 -10.27 3.59 -21.51
C ALA A 16 -9.49 3.59 -20.20
N GLY A 17 -9.40 4.76 -19.58
CA GLY A 17 -8.68 4.91 -18.33
C GLY A 17 -9.28 3.89 -17.39
N THR A 18 -8.45 3.00 -16.84
CA THR A 18 -8.82 2.22 -15.67
C THR A 18 -9.38 3.25 -14.68
N THR A 19 -10.70 3.28 -14.52
CA THR A 19 -11.34 4.16 -13.55
C THR A 19 -10.75 3.73 -12.22
N ALA A 20 -9.91 4.58 -11.63
CA ALA A 20 -9.30 4.30 -10.34
C ALA A 20 -10.43 3.91 -9.38
N ALA A 21 -10.30 2.77 -8.70
CA ALA A 21 -11.33 2.29 -7.80
C ALA A 21 -11.53 3.34 -6.70
N ARG A 22 -12.75 3.88 -6.56
CA ARG A 22 -13.10 4.95 -5.63
C ARG A 22 -13.92 4.40 -4.46
N PRO A 23 -13.73 4.88 -3.23
CA PRO A 23 -14.55 4.46 -2.09
C PRO A 23 -16.04 4.67 -2.40
N LEU A 24 -16.89 3.72 -1.99
CA LEU A 24 -18.34 3.82 -2.15
C LEU A 24 -18.96 4.30 -0.83
N ILE A 25 -19.81 5.33 -0.88
CA ILE A 25 -20.60 5.82 0.24
C ILE A 25 -22.07 5.46 0.02
N LEU A 26 -22.70 4.92 1.07
CA LEU A 26 -24.11 4.53 1.11
C LEU A 26 -24.76 5.12 2.36
N THR A 27 -25.43 6.26 2.24
CA THR A 27 -26.16 6.94 3.32
C THR A 27 -27.25 7.82 2.72
N GLU A 28 -28.41 7.86 3.37
CA GLU A 28 -29.49 8.84 3.11
C GLU A 28 -29.46 9.98 4.15
N ASP A 29 -28.69 9.85 5.22
CA ASP A 29 -28.39 10.93 6.16
C ASP A 29 -27.44 11.96 5.51
N GLU A 30 -27.97 13.17 5.28
CA GLU A 30 -27.26 14.30 4.68
C GLU A 30 -26.09 14.80 5.55
N GLU A 31 -26.24 14.82 6.88
CA GLU A 31 -25.17 15.27 7.78
C GLU A 31 -24.01 14.26 7.78
N LEU A 32 -24.34 12.97 7.80
CA LEU A 32 -23.33 11.91 7.69
C LEU A 32 -22.65 11.93 6.31
N LEU A 33 -23.41 12.17 5.24
CA LEU A 33 -22.86 12.28 3.89
C LEU A 33 -21.83 13.41 3.80
N ASP A 34 -22.16 14.59 4.30
CA ASP A 34 -21.25 15.75 4.31
C ASP A 34 -19.97 15.47 5.10
N ASP A 35 -20.10 14.80 6.26
CA ASP A 35 -18.94 14.37 7.06
C ASP A 35 -18.07 13.38 6.29
N LEU A 36 -18.65 12.35 5.67
CA LEU A 36 -17.90 11.35 4.91
C LEU A 36 -17.22 11.94 3.67
N LEU A 37 -17.89 12.84 2.95
CA LEU A 37 -17.30 13.56 1.81
C LEU A 37 -16.10 14.40 2.25
N ARG A 38 -16.21 15.10 3.38
CA ARG A 38 -15.11 15.88 3.98
C ARG A 38 -13.93 14.99 4.36
N LEU A 39 -14.18 13.81 4.94
CA LEU A 39 -13.11 12.87 5.32
C LEU A 39 -12.46 12.20 4.11
N CYS A 40 -13.22 11.86 3.06
CA CYS A 40 -12.65 11.39 1.79
C CYS A 40 -11.74 12.45 1.14
N ALA A 41 -12.19 13.71 1.11
CA ALA A 41 -11.38 14.82 0.60
C ALA A 41 -10.08 15.00 1.41
N ALA A 42 -10.14 14.86 2.74
CA ALA A 42 -8.95 14.89 3.60
C ALA A 42 -7.99 13.71 3.31
N ALA A 43 -8.52 12.56 2.92
CA ALA A 43 -7.74 11.40 2.45
C ALA A 43 -7.27 11.52 0.98
N GLY A 44 -7.52 12.66 0.31
CA GLY A 44 -7.08 12.91 -1.06
C GLY A 44 -7.85 12.12 -2.13
N THR A 45 -9.06 11.65 -1.82
CA THR A 45 -9.88 10.88 -2.74
C THR A 45 -11.29 11.47 -2.86
N GLU A 46 -11.91 11.28 -4.02
CA GLU A 46 -13.32 11.55 -4.16
C GLU A 46 -14.08 10.21 -4.16
N PRO A 47 -15.13 10.04 -3.35
CA PRO A 47 -15.90 8.81 -3.32
C PRO A 47 -16.93 8.75 -4.46
N GLU A 48 -17.48 7.58 -4.71
CA GLU A 48 -18.75 7.38 -5.40
C GLU A 48 -19.86 7.38 -4.34
N VAL A 49 -20.92 8.16 -4.55
CA VAL A 49 -22.09 8.19 -3.66
C VAL A 49 -23.23 7.46 -4.34
N ALA A 50 -23.73 6.42 -3.68
CA ALA A 50 -24.89 5.68 -4.15
C ALA A 50 -26.08 5.98 -3.25
N HIS A 51 -27.18 6.38 -3.90
CA HIS A 51 -28.46 6.67 -3.26
C HIS A 51 -29.43 5.52 -3.53
N GLY A 52 -30.23 5.18 -2.53
CA GLY A 52 -31.19 4.08 -2.56
C GLY A 52 -30.54 2.70 -2.41
N ALA A 53 -31.34 1.74 -1.92
CA ALA A 53 -30.92 0.34 -1.78
C ALA A 53 -31.64 -0.56 -2.79
N PRO A 54 -30.98 -1.60 -3.34
CA PRO A 54 -29.55 -1.93 -3.17
C PRO A 54 -28.63 -1.15 -4.15
N PRO A 55 -27.35 -0.98 -3.83
CA PRO A 55 -26.38 -0.33 -4.71
C PRO A 55 -26.12 -1.14 -5.99
N ASP A 56 -25.54 -0.46 -6.99
CA ASP A 56 -25.04 -1.17 -8.17
C ASP A 56 -24.01 -2.23 -7.76
N ARG A 57 -24.19 -3.44 -8.29
CA ARG A 57 -23.37 -4.59 -7.93
C ARG A 57 -21.91 -4.40 -8.36
N GLY A 58 -21.68 -3.74 -9.50
CA GLY A 58 -20.33 -3.43 -9.98
C GLY A 58 -19.61 -2.53 -8.99
N SER A 59 -20.22 -1.38 -8.64
CA SER A 59 -19.65 -0.44 -7.67
C SER A 59 -19.37 -1.11 -6.32
N TRP A 60 -20.28 -1.96 -5.81
CA TRP A 60 -20.08 -2.70 -4.56
C TRP A 60 -18.89 -3.67 -4.63
N GLU A 61 -18.72 -4.41 -5.73
CA GLU A 61 -17.65 -5.40 -5.87
C GLU A 61 -16.29 -4.76 -6.17
N THR A 62 -16.25 -3.64 -6.91
CA THR A 62 -14.99 -3.01 -7.33
C THR A 62 -14.48 -1.93 -6.40
N ALA A 63 -15.32 -1.37 -5.51
CA ALA A 63 -14.88 -0.32 -4.59
C ALA A 63 -13.69 -0.79 -3.72
N PRO A 64 -12.69 0.06 -3.44
CA PRO A 64 -11.59 -0.25 -2.53
C PRO A 64 -12.05 -0.31 -1.06
N LEU A 65 -13.10 0.45 -0.74
CA LEU A 65 -13.70 0.57 0.58
C LEU A 65 -15.18 0.95 0.41
N VAL A 66 -16.05 0.39 1.25
CA VAL A 66 -17.48 0.70 1.27
C VAL A 66 -17.83 1.26 2.65
N LEU A 67 -18.35 2.48 2.67
CA LEU A 67 -18.79 3.22 3.86
C LEU A 67 -20.32 3.22 3.87
N VAL A 68 -20.91 2.53 4.84
CA VAL A 68 -22.36 2.37 4.96
C VAL A 68 -22.84 3.14 6.18
N GLY A 69 -23.74 4.09 6.00
CA GLY A 69 -24.46 4.74 7.08
C GLY A 69 -25.40 3.77 7.78
N ASP A 70 -25.53 3.94 9.09
CA ASP A 70 -26.38 3.10 9.93
C ASP A 70 -27.87 3.12 9.54
N ASP A 71 -28.32 4.22 8.94
CA ASP A 71 -29.64 4.44 8.36
C ASP A 71 -29.91 3.52 7.15
N CYS A 72 -28.88 3.24 6.34
CA CYS A 72 -28.97 2.41 5.14
C CYS A 72 -28.76 0.93 5.42
N ALA A 73 -28.07 0.57 6.50
CA ALA A 73 -27.72 -0.82 6.80
C ALA A 73 -28.89 -1.82 6.84
N PRO A 74 -30.10 -1.48 7.37
CA PRO A 74 -31.26 -2.38 7.32
C PRO A 74 -31.78 -2.65 5.90
N HIS A 75 -31.53 -1.74 4.96
CA HIS A 75 -32.16 -1.70 3.64
C HIS A 75 -31.32 -2.36 2.55
N ILE A 76 -30.02 -2.56 2.78
CA ILE A 76 -29.07 -3.12 1.79
C ILE A 76 -29.25 -4.65 1.62
N GLY A 77 -29.92 -5.33 2.54
CA GLY A 77 -30.09 -6.79 2.51
C GLY A 77 -28.80 -7.53 2.87
N ALA A 78 -28.60 -8.73 2.33
CA ALA A 78 -27.37 -9.51 2.48
C ALA A 78 -26.51 -9.39 1.20
N PRO A 79 -25.67 -8.36 1.07
CA PRO A 79 -24.82 -8.19 -0.10
C PRO A 79 -23.77 -9.31 -0.18
N ALA A 80 -23.11 -9.42 -1.34
CA ALA A 80 -21.97 -10.32 -1.48
C ALA A 80 -20.90 -9.94 -0.44
N ARG A 81 -20.59 -10.89 0.46
CA ARG A 81 -19.65 -10.66 1.56
C ARG A 81 -18.26 -10.37 1.00
N ARG A 82 -17.67 -9.25 1.42
CA ARG A 82 -16.34 -8.80 1.01
C ARG A 82 -15.63 -8.13 2.19
N GLU A 83 -14.31 -8.04 2.09
CA GLU A 83 -13.52 -7.19 2.98
C GLU A 83 -13.61 -5.72 2.53
N GLY A 84 -13.37 -4.80 3.46
CA GLY A 84 -13.43 -3.36 3.25
C GLY A 84 -14.82 -2.75 3.43
N VAL A 85 -15.69 -3.33 4.25
CA VAL A 85 -17.03 -2.77 4.54
C VAL A 85 -17.04 -2.18 5.94
N LEU A 86 -17.35 -0.89 6.07
CA LEU A 86 -17.42 -0.17 7.34
C LEU A 86 -18.84 0.34 7.57
N LEU A 87 -19.39 0.06 8.75
CA LEU A 87 -20.65 0.65 9.21
C LEU A 87 -20.35 1.93 9.99
N ILE A 88 -20.97 3.04 9.62
CA ILE A 88 -20.75 4.36 10.22
C ILE A 88 -22.02 4.79 10.97
N GLY A 89 -21.88 4.96 12.28
CA GLY A 89 -22.94 5.45 13.15
C GLY A 89 -22.58 6.80 13.78
N ARG A 90 -23.60 7.49 14.31
CA ARG A 90 -23.43 8.69 15.15
C ARG A 90 -23.85 8.45 16.60
N ASP A 91 -24.62 7.40 16.87
CA ASP A 91 -25.18 7.09 18.19
C ASP A 91 -24.47 5.86 18.81
N LEU A 92 -23.67 6.11 19.85
CA LEU A 92 -22.95 5.08 20.60
C LEU A 92 -23.88 4.23 21.49
N ASP A 93 -25.08 4.70 21.78
CA ASP A 93 -26.03 4.05 22.68
C ASP A 93 -26.97 3.06 21.95
N ASP A 94 -26.94 3.00 20.62
CA ASP A 94 -27.73 2.04 19.86
C ASP A 94 -27.10 0.63 19.86
N ALA A 95 -27.63 -0.24 20.72
CA ALA A 95 -27.23 -1.64 20.78
C ALA A 95 -27.48 -2.43 19.48
N GLY A 96 -28.37 -1.97 18.60
CA GLY A 96 -28.71 -2.61 17.34
C GLY A 96 -27.64 -2.45 16.25
N VAL A 97 -26.74 -1.48 16.37
CA VAL A 97 -25.69 -1.18 15.38
C VAL A 97 -24.78 -2.37 15.12
N TRP A 98 -24.44 -3.13 16.18
CA TRP A 98 -23.61 -4.32 16.07
C TRP A 98 -24.32 -5.47 15.34
N GLN A 99 -25.64 -5.62 15.53
CA GLN A 99 -26.41 -6.61 14.80
C GLN A 99 -26.48 -6.28 13.31
N ARG A 100 -26.68 -4.99 12.98
CA ARG A 100 -26.67 -4.49 11.60
C ARG A 100 -25.30 -4.69 10.94
N ALA A 101 -24.21 -4.41 11.67
CA ALA A 101 -22.86 -4.65 11.20
C ALA A 101 -22.61 -6.12 10.84
N VAL A 102 -23.04 -7.04 11.70
CA VAL A 102 -22.91 -8.49 11.46
C VAL A 102 -23.74 -8.93 10.26
N ALA A 103 -24.98 -8.44 10.13
CA ALA A 103 -25.86 -8.76 9.00
C ALA A 103 -25.30 -8.24 7.66
N LEU A 104 -24.72 -7.04 7.67
CA LEU A 104 -24.03 -6.42 6.54
C LEU A 104 -22.70 -7.12 6.20
N GLY A 105 -22.09 -7.79 7.19
CA GLY A 105 -20.74 -8.34 7.07
C GLY A 105 -19.65 -7.27 7.17
N ALA A 106 -19.93 -6.18 7.90
CA ALA A 106 -18.97 -5.10 8.12
C ALA A 106 -17.77 -5.57 8.94
N ASP A 107 -16.58 -5.12 8.55
CA ASP A 107 -15.34 -5.41 9.26
C ASP A 107 -15.26 -4.61 10.57
N HIS A 108 -15.77 -3.38 10.57
CA HIS A 108 -15.74 -2.47 11.72
C HIS A 108 -17.01 -1.63 11.79
N VAL A 109 -17.34 -1.19 13.01
CA VAL A 109 -18.33 -0.15 13.31
C VAL A 109 -17.60 1.08 13.80
N ILE A 110 -17.85 2.22 13.15
CA ILE A 110 -17.13 3.48 13.36
C ILE A 110 -18.14 4.54 13.81
N PHE A 111 -17.79 5.27 14.86
CA PHE A 111 -18.64 6.34 15.38
C PHE A 111 -18.00 7.71 15.16
N LEU A 112 -18.73 8.60 14.50
CA LEU A 112 -18.31 9.97 14.27
C LEU A 112 -18.90 10.90 15.34
N PRO A 113 -18.16 11.95 15.77
CA PRO A 113 -16.88 12.43 15.21
C PRO A 113 -15.62 11.77 15.81
N ASP A 114 -15.76 10.95 16.87
CA ASP A 114 -14.62 10.47 17.66
C ASP A 114 -13.57 9.68 16.85
N ALA A 115 -14.00 8.98 15.80
CA ALA A 115 -13.13 8.17 14.94
C ALA A 115 -12.75 8.84 13.60
N GLU A 116 -12.96 10.14 13.42
CA GLU A 116 -12.60 10.88 12.19
C GLU A 116 -11.14 10.64 11.75
N PRO A 117 -10.11 10.80 12.62
CA PRO A 117 -8.71 10.63 12.20
C PRO A 117 -8.41 9.21 11.71
N TRP A 118 -8.97 8.21 12.41
CA TRP A 118 -8.81 6.81 12.02
C TRP A 118 -9.48 6.52 10.67
N LEU A 119 -10.66 7.11 10.42
CA LEU A 119 -11.38 6.90 9.17
C LEU A 119 -10.65 7.53 7.97
N VAL A 120 -10.06 8.72 8.14
CA VAL A 120 -9.22 9.36 7.10
C VAL A 120 -8.05 8.44 6.73
N ASP A 121 -7.30 7.96 7.73
CA ASP A 121 -6.18 7.04 7.50
C ASP A 121 -6.64 5.76 6.79
N ARG A 122 -7.80 5.21 7.18
CA ARG A 122 -8.35 3.99 6.59
C ARG A 122 -8.79 4.19 5.14
N ILE A 123 -9.37 5.34 4.80
CA ILE A 123 -9.77 5.69 3.43
C ILE A 123 -8.53 5.83 2.56
N ALA A 124 -7.51 6.58 3.01
CA ALA A 124 -6.25 6.74 2.29
C ALA A 124 -5.60 5.38 1.98
N ASP A 125 -5.51 4.52 3.01
CA ASP A 125 -4.98 3.15 2.90
C ASP A 125 -5.69 2.30 1.83
N ALA A 126 -7.02 2.42 1.75
CA ALA A 126 -7.82 1.59 0.84
C ALA A 126 -7.64 2.05 -0.61
N VAL A 127 -7.57 3.35 -0.84
CA VAL A 127 -7.32 3.92 -2.16
C VAL A 127 -5.91 3.62 -2.64
N GLU A 128 -4.91 3.74 -1.75
CA GLU A 128 -3.53 3.32 -2.03
C GLU A 128 -3.48 1.82 -2.40
N GLY A 129 -4.10 0.96 -1.60
CA GLY A 129 -4.07 -0.50 -1.79
C GLY A 129 -4.83 -1.03 -3.01
N ALA A 130 -5.70 -0.24 -3.63
CA ALA A 130 -6.46 -0.63 -4.82
C ALA A 130 -5.74 -0.33 -6.14
N GLY A 131 -4.57 0.32 -6.09
CA GLY A 131 -3.65 0.39 -7.22
C GLY A 131 -2.95 -0.95 -7.50
N GLU A 132 -2.23 -1.02 -8.62
CA GLU A 132 -1.32 -2.15 -8.88
C GLU A 132 -0.26 -2.21 -7.77
N GLN A 133 -0.19 -3.35 -7.07
CA GLN A 133 0.84 -3.60 -6.06
C GLN A 133 2.23 -3.46 -6.70
N ALA A 134 3.18 -2.93 -5.94
CA ALA A 134 4.55 -2.77 -6.42
C ALA A 134 5.18 -4.12 -6.76
N LEU A 135 5.89 -4.19 -7.90
CA LEU A 135 6.75 -5.33 -8.19
C LEU A 135 7.86 -5.38 -7.13
N THR A 136 7.87 -6.44 -6.33
CA THR A 136 8.75 -6.59 -5.18
C THR A 136 9.84 -7.60 -5.48
N VAL A 137 11.08 -7.13 -5.56
CA VAL A 137 12.26 -7.91 -5.92
C VAL A 137 13.21 -8.00 -4.73
N GLY A 138 13.42 -9.20 -4.19
CA GLY A 138 14.44 -9.44 -3.18
C GLY A 138 15.75 -9.86 -3.81
N VAL A 139 16.87 -9.38 -3.29
CA VAL A 139 18.22 -9.74 -3.74
C VAL A 139 18.99 -10.30 -2.56
N VAL A 140 19.54 -11.51 -2.70
CA VAL A 140 20.33 -12.17 -1.65
C VAL A 140 21.66 -12.66 -2.24
N GLY A 141 22.76 -12.51 -1.50
CA GLY A 141 24.07 -13.03 -1.92
C GLY A 141 24.29 -14.45 -1.41
N GLY A 142 24.76 -15.38 -2.27
CA GLY A 142 25.14 -16.72 -1.78
C GLY A 142 26.43 -16.72 -0.95
N CYS A 143 27.24 -15.65 -1.05
CA CYS A 143 28.40 -15.46 -0.21
C CYS A 143 28.65 -13.97 0.09
N GLY A 144 29.52 -13.70 1.07
CA GLY A 144 29.99 -12.35 1.34
C GLY A 144 30.70 -11.76 0.10
N GLY A 145 30.42 -10.50 -0.20
CA GLY A 145 30.99 -9.81 -1.37
C GLY A 145 30.51 -10.36 -2.72
N ALA A 146 29.35 -11.03 -2.76
CA ALA A 146 28.75 -11.50 -4.01
C ALA A 146 28.28 -10.36 -4.94
N GLY A 147 28.03 -9.18 -4.38
CA GLY A 147 27.46 -8.03 -5.12
C GLY A 147 25.94 -7.94 -5.04
N ALA A 148 25.30 -8.61 -4.06
CA ALA A 148 23.85 -8.54 -3.84
C ALA A 148 23.37 -7.10 -3.58
N SER A 149 23.91 -6.42 -2.58
CA SER A 149 23.63 -5.01 -2.29
C SER A 149 23.87 -4.08 -3.49
N THR A 150 24.94 -4.33 -4.25
CA THR A 150 25.22 -3.57 -5.47
C THR A 150 24.16 -3.79 -6.55
N LEU A 151 23.72 -5.04 -6.75
CA LEU A 151 22.65 -5.36 -7.69
C LEU A 151 21.31 -4.75 -7.23
N ALA A 152 20.99 -4.82 -5.93
CA ALA A 152 19.80 -4.21 -5.36
C ALA A 152 19.76 -2.70 -5.64
N CYS A 153 20.84 -1.97 -5.35
CA CYS A 153 20.96 -0.56 -5.68
C CYS A 153 20.85 -0.30 -7.19
N ALA A 154 21.47 -1.12 -8.04
CA ALA A 154 21.40 -0.95 -9.49
C ALA A 154 19.98 -1.13 -10.04
N LEU A 155 19.23 -2.12 -9.54
CA LEU A 155 17.82 -2.34 -9.89
C LEU A 155 16.97 -1.14 -9.48
N ALA A 156 17.10 -0.68 -8.24
CA ALA A 156 16.33 0.44 -7.71
C ALA A 156 16.62 1.74 -8.48
N LEU A 157 17.90 2.08 -8.69
CA LEU A 157 18.30 3.26 -9.47
C LEU A 157 17.82 3.19 -10.93
N THR A 158 17.76 1.99 -11.52
CA THR A 158 17.28 1.82 -12.89
C THR A 158 15.76 2.03 -12.96
N ALA A 159 15.00 1.49 -12.00
CA ALA A 159 13.56 1.69 -11.92
C ALA A 159 13.21 3.18 -11.72
N ALA A 160 13.90 3.85 -10.79
CA ALA A 160 13.73 5.28 -10.53
C ALA A 160 14.01 6.13 -11.78
N ARG A 161 15.10 5.86 -12.50
CA ARG A 161 15.44 6.55 -13.76
C ARG A 161 14.44 6.31 -14.89
N GLN A 162 13.67 5.23 -14.83
CA GLN A 162 12.57 4.97 -15.75
C GLN A 162 11.27 5.67 -15.35
N GLY A 163 11.31 6.54 -14.34
CA GLY A 163 10.14 7.24 -13.81
C GLY A 163 9.21 6.36 -12.99
N ARG A 164 9.66 5.18 -12.57
CA ARG A 164 8.87 4.32 -11.68
C ARG A 164 9.09 4.76 -10.24
N ARG A 165 8.00 4.92 -9.49
CA ARG A 165 8.06 5.02 -8.03
C ARG A 165 8.88 3.85 -7.51
N THR A 166 9.90 4.13 -6.68
CA THR A 166 10.86 3.12 -6.24
C THR A 166 11.18 3.26 -4.75
N VAL A 167 11.08 2.15 -4.03
CA VAL A 167 11.55 2.02 -2.64
C VAL A 167 12.66 0.98 -2.57
N LEU A 168 13.78 1.33 -1.95
CA LEU A 168 14.86 0.40 -1.63
C LEU A 168 14.90 0.15 -0.12
N VAL A 169 14.91 -1.11 0.28
CA VAL A 169 14.90 -1.55 1.68
C VAL A 169 16.17 -2.36 1.96
N ASP A 170 16.99 -1.90 2.89
CA ASP A 170 18.15 -2.62 3.41
C ASP A 170 17.72 -3.56 4.55
N ALA A 171 17.47 -4.83 4.27
CA ALA A 171 17.04 -5.78 5.30
C ALA A 171 18.22 -6.48 6.01
N ASP A 172 19.49 -6.16 5.70
CA ASP A 172 20.66 -6.75 6.36
C ASP A 172 21.26 -5.84 7.44
N PRO A 173 20.95 -6.05 8.75
CA PRO A 173 21.52 -5.25 9.82
C PRO A 173 23.04 -5.27 9.91
N LEU A 174 23.70 -6.27 9.30
CA LEU A 174 25.16 -6.40 9.33
C LEU A 174 25.83 -5.95 8.03
N GLY A 175 25.05 -5.37 7.11
CA GLY A 175 25.55 -4.81 5.85
C GLY A 175 26.42 -3.56 6.05
N GLY A 176 27.07 -3.12 4.97
CA GLY A 176 27.83 -1.86 4.98
C GLY A 176 26.97 -0.59 5.04
N GLY A 177 25.63 -0.75 4.96
CA GLY A 177 24.64 0.30 4.78
C GLY A 177 24.45 0.66 3.31
N LEU A 178 23.22 0.49 2.79
CA LEU A 178 22.90 0.91 1.42
C LEU A 178 22.93 2.44 1.25
N ASP A 179 22.68 3.18 2.31
CA ASP A 179 22.77 4.65 2.34
C ASP A 179 24.16 5.13 1.96
N VAL A 180 25.21 4.47 2.43
CA VAL A 180 26.61 4.79 2.11
C VAL A 180 26.93 4.48 0.66
N LEU A 181 26.46 3.33 0.17
CA LEU A 181 26.67 2.92 -1.22
C LEU A 181 26.07 3.96 -2.18
N LEU A 182 24.94 4.55 -1.80
CA LEU A 182 24.25 5.57 -2.58
C LEU A 182 24.64 7.02 -2.23
N GLY A 183 25.49 7.24 -1.23
CA GLY A 183 25.95 8.56 -0.79
C GLY A 183 24.88 9.38 -0.05
N GLY A 184 23.93 8.72 0.61
CA GLY A 184 22.80 9.29 1.33
C GLY A 184 22.90 9.17 2.86
N GLU A 185 24.05 8.81 3.42
CA GLU A 185 24.23 8.55 4.86
C GLU A 185 23.99 9.79 5.75
N ARG A 186 23.96 10.99 5.15
CA ARG A 186 23.63 12.26 5.83
C ARG A 186 22.23 12.78 5.51
N THR A 187 21.47 12.07 4.68
CA THR A 187 20.12 12.48 4.28
C THR A 187 19.14 12.23 5.42
N ALA A 188 18.39 13.25 5.80
CA ALA A 188 17.42 13.21 6.89
C ALA A 188 16.17 12.39 6.54
N GLY A 189 15.62 11.70 7.54
CA GLY A 189 14.40 10.89 7.49
C GLY A 189 14.56 9.62 8.34
N LEU A 190 13.50 8.82 8.43
CA LEU A 190 13.44 7.63 9.28
C LEU A 190 14.35 6.51 8.78
N ARG A 191 14.90 5.76 9.74
CA ARG A 191 15.77 4.59 9.57
C ARG A 191 15.16 3.39 10.30
N TRP A 192 15.76 2.21 10.13
CA TRP A 192 15.28 1.01 10.81
C TRP A 192 15.12 1.17 12.33
N PRO A 193 16.04 1.77 13.10
CA PRO A 193 15.84 1.94 14.54
C PRO A 193 14.58 2.72 14.92
N ASP A 194 14.13 3.66 14.09
CA ASP A 194 12.88 4.41 14.30
C ASP A 194 11.63 3.56 14.05
N LEU A 195 11.74 2.55 13.19
CA LEU A 195 10.64 1.69 12.74
C LEU A 195 10.67 0.28 13.37
N ALA A 196 11.78 -0.13 13.96
CA ALA A 196 12.03 -1.51 14.43
C ALA A 196 11.07 -1.97 15.53
N SER A 197 10.52 -1.01 16.29
CA SER A 197 9.53 -1.27 17.35
C SER A 197 8.11 -0.88 16.96
N SER A 198 7.89 -0.45 15.70
CA SER A 198 6.58 -0.01 15.23
C SER A 198 5.57 -1.14 15.36
N ARG A 199 4.49 -0.87 16.11
CA ARG A 199 3.38 -1.81 16.31
C ARG A 199 2.18 -1.32 15.55
N GLY A 200 1.57 -2.22 14.78
CA GLY A 200 0.41 -1.90 13.96
C GLY A 200 0.77 -1.59 12.52
N ARG A 201 -0.22 -1.14 11.76
CA ARG A 201 -0.11 -0.90 10.32
C ARG A 201 0.56 0.45 10.06
N VAL A 202 1.45 0.49 9.06
CA VAL A 202 2.07 1.71 8.55
C VAL A 202 1.35 2.12 7.26
N GLY A 203 0.93 3.39 7.15
CA GLY A 203 0.34 3.96 5.93
C GLY A 203 1.40 4.13 4.84
N SER A 204 1.06 3.92 3.57
CA SER A 204 2.08 3.83 2.52
C SER A 204 2.64 5.18 2.09
N GLY A 205 1.81 6.22 1.98
CA GLY A 205 2.26 7.60 1.79
C GLY A 205 3.09 8.10 2.97
N ALA A 206 2.63 7.91 4.21
CA ALA A 206 3.34 8.34 5.41
C ALA A 206 4.72 7.70 5.56
N LEU A 207 4.85 6.41 5.22
CA LEU A 207 6.14 5.73 5.19
C LEU A 207 7.08 6.43 4.20
N GLU A 208 6.67 6.54 2.95
CA GLU A 208 7.52 7.08 1.89
C GLU A 208 7.91 8.54 2.12
N GLU A 209 6.98 9.36 2.61
CA GLU A 209 7.23 10.76 2.95
C GLU A 209 8.29 10.93 4.03
N SER A 210 8.33 9.97 4.96
CA SER A 210 9.23 9.97 6.12
C SER A 210 10.59 9.35 5.81
N LEU A 211 10.73 8.59 4.72
CA LEU A 211 12.00 7.96 4.34
C LEU A 211 12.93 8.95 3.64
N PRO A 212 14.25 8.80 3.81
CA PRO A 212 15.23 9.56 3.05
C PRO A 212 15.09 9.33 1.54
N ARG A 213 14.99 10.44 0.80
CA ARG A 213 14.92 10.44 -0.67
C ARG A 213 16.26 10.81 -1.29
N LEU A 214 16.72 9.98 -2.22
CA LEU A 214 17.95 10.18 -2.98
C LEU A 214 17.80 9.55 -4.36
N HIS A 215 18.35 10.16 -5.41
CA HIS A 215 18.29 9.62 -6.79
C HIS A 215 16.87 9.21 -7.25
N ASP A 216 15.85 10.00 -6.88
CA ASP A 216 14.43 9.76 -7.19
C ASP A 216 13.86 8.43 -6.63
N LEU A 217 14.50 7.86 -5.60
CA LEU A 217 13.97 6.73 -4.82
C LEU A 217 13.93 7.05 -3.33
N SER A 218 13.07 6.32 -2.61
CA SER A 218 12.97 6.34 -1.16
C SER A 218 13.76 5.17 -0.56
N LEU A 219 14.59 5.44 0.45
CA LEU A 219 15.49 4.46 1.04
C LEU A 219 15.19 4.22 2.53
N LEU A 220 14.87 2.99 2.88
CA LEU A 220 14.92 2.52 4.26
C LEU A 220 16.25 1.80 4.49
N SER A 221 17.09 2.39 5.33
CA SER A 221 18.40 1.83 5.70
C SER A 221 18.58 1.75 7.21
N TRP A 222 19.63 1.07 7.63
CA TRP A 222 20.16 1.18 8.98
C TRP A 222 20.86 2.53 9.18
N ASP A 223 20.90 3.01 10.42
CA ASP A 223 21.73 4.15 10.79
C ASP A 223 23.13 3.68 11.21
N ARG A 224 23.92 4.56 11.84
CA ARG A 224 25.25 4.23 12.38
C ARG A 224 25.23 3.95 13.89
N GLY A 225 24.04 3.83 14.47
CA GLY A 225 23.85 3.50 15.87
C GLY A 225 23.94 2.00 16.12
N ASP A 226 23.46 1.59 17.29
CA ASP A 226 23.36 0.17 17.63
C ASP A 226 22.29 -0.51 16.77
N THR A 227 22.62 -1.68 16.22
CA THR A 227 21.66 -2.48 15.48
C THR A 227 20.57 -2.99 16.41
N VAL A 228 19.33 -2.57 16.17
CA VAL A 228 18.14 -3.03 16.90
C VAL A 228 17.53 -4.23 16.16
N PRO A 229 17.11 -5.30 16.84
CA PRO A 229 16.36 -6.38 16.19
C PRO A 229 15.05 -5.84 15.62
N VAL A 230 14.79 -6.09 14.33
CA VAL A 230 13.53 -5.75 13.68
C VAL A 230 12.53 -6.87 13.96
N ALA A 231 11.43 -6.54 14.61
CA ALA A 231 10.35 -7.50 14.83
C ALA A 231 9.73 -7.96 13.49
N PRO A 232 9.32 -9.23 13.34
CA PRO A 232 8.65 -9.72 12.13
C PRO A 232 7.44 -8.85 11.74
N GLU A 233 6.67 -8.38 12.72
CA GLU A 233 5.52 -7.50 12.50
C GLU A 233 5.92 -6.15 11.91
N ALA A 234 7.06 -5.58 12.34
CA ALA A 234 7.57 -4.34 11.79
C ALA A 234 8.01 -4.53 10.33
N MET A 235 8.70 -5.63 10.01
CA MET A 235 9.06 -5.98 8.63
C MET A 235 7.82 -6.11 7.75
N ARG A 236 6.82 -6.88 8.21
CA ARG A 236 5.53 -7.07 7.51
C ARG A 236 4.81 -5.75 7.27
N SER A 237 4.74 -4.88 8.28
CA SER A 237 4.08 -3.58 8.17
C SER A 237 4.79 -2.65 7.19
N VAL A 238 6.12 -2.58 7.25
CA VAL A 238 6.93 -1.74 6.34
C VAL A 238 6.84 -2.22 4.90
N LEU A 239 7.05 -3.51 4.64
CA LEU A 239 6.99 -4.06 3.28
C LEU A 239 5.56 -4.02 2.73
N GLY A 240 4.57 -4.34 3.57
CA GLY A 240 3.16 -4.19 3.22
C GLY A 240 2.82 -2.75 2.81
N ALA A 241 3.32 -1.75 3.55
CA ALA A 241 3.14 -0.35 3.22
C ALA A 241 3.85 0.01 1.90
N ALA A 242 5.14 -0.33 1.75
CA ALA A 242 5.91 -0.03 0.55
C ALA A 242 5.28 -0.61 -0.73
N ARG A 243 4.69 -1.81 -0.63
CA ARG A 243 4.01 -2.51 -1.73
C ARG A 243 2.69 -1.87 -2.14
N ARG A 244 1.88 -1.42 -1.18
CA ARG A 244 0.56 -0.82 -1.46
C ARG A 244 0.68 0.47 -2.26
N ALA A 245 1.72 1.26 -2.07
CA ALA A 245 1.91 2.48 -2.85
C ALA A 245 2.35 2.26 -4.32
N GLY A 246 2.43 1.01 -4.80
CA GLY A 246 2.72 0.69 -6.19
C GLY A 246 4.16 0.96 -6.64
N GLY A 247 4.46 0.70 -7.92
CA GLY A 247 5.79 0.89 -8.50
C GLY A 247 6.73 -0.31 -8.32
N VAL A 248 7.95 -0.08 -7.81
CA VAL A 248 8.97 -1.11 -7.58
C VAL A 248 9.49 -1.05 -6.15
N VAL A 249 9.53 -2.18 -5.46
CA VAL A 249 10.19 -2.34 -4.17
C VAL A 249 11.37 -3.28 -4.35
N VAL A 250 12.58 -2.85 -3.99
CA VAL A 250 13.78 -3.70 -3.98
C VAL A 250 14.20 -3.94 -2.54
N VAL A 251 14.39 -5.19 -2.16
CA VAL A 251 14.81 -5.59 -0.81
C VAL A 251 16.20 -6.22 -0.88
N ASP A 252 17.20 -5.62 -0.26
CA ASP A 252 18.51 -6.25 -0.05
C ASP A 252 18.40 -7.17 1.18
N LEU A 253 18.37 -8.48 0.95
CA LEU A 253 18.06 -9.47 1.96
C LEU A 253 19.32 -9.91 2.72
N PRO A 254 19.19 -10.14 4.05
CA PRO A 254 20.25 -10.78 4.79
C PRO A 254 20.42 -12.23 4.34
N ARG A 255 21.61 -12.78 4.58
CA ARG A 255 21.89 -14.21 4.33
C ARG A 255 21.38 -15.13 5.43
N ARG A 256 21.09 -14.58 6.61
CA ARG A 256 20.54 -15.34 7.72
C ARG A 256 19.04 -15.45 7.54
N LEU A 257 18.51 -16.66 7.70
CA LEU A 257 17.07 -16.90 7.75
C LEU A 257 16.63 -16.80 9.21
N ASP A 258 16.05 -15.66 9.55
CA ASP A 258 15.30 -15.46 10.79
C ASP A 258 13.84 -15.13 10.47
N ASP A 259 13.00 -15.00 11.49
CA ASP A 259 11.56 -14.75 11.31
C ASP A 259 11.30 -13.44 10.55
N SER A 260 12.13 -12.42 10.73
CA SER A 260 12.00 -11.17 9.98
C SER A 260 12.33 -11.36 8.49
N THR A 261 13.32 -12.17 8.18
CA THR A 261 13.68 -12.52 6.80
C THR A 261 12.60 -13.39 6.15
N ALA A 262 11.97 -14.28 6.91
CA ALA A 262 10.84 -15.07 6.43
C ALA A 262 9.64 -14.18 6.04
N GLU A 263 9.33 -13.15 6.84
CA GLU A 263 8.34 -12.14 6.47
C GLU A 263 8.75 -11.37 5.20
N ALA A 264 10.01 -10.97 5.10
CA ALA A 264 10.51 -10.30 3.90
C ALA A 264 10.34 -11.16 2.63
N LEU A 265 10.69 -12.44 2.71
CA LEU A 265 10.52 -13.41 1.63
C LEU A 265 9.05 -13.62 1.24
N ALA A 266 8.13 -13.64 2.21
CA ALA A 266 6.69 -13.80 1.97
C ALA A 266 6.08 -12.63 1.17
N HIS A 267 6.76 -11.48 1.11
CA HIS A 267 6.32 -10.29 0.39
C HIS A 267 6.92 -10.14 -1.02
N LEU A 268 7.84 -11.02 -1.43
CA LEU A 268 8.52 -10.91 -2.73
C LEU A 268 7.70 -11.54 -3.84
N ASP A 269 7.70 -10.89 -5.00
CA ASP A 269 7.22 -11.49 -6.25
C ASP A 269 8.35 -12.25 -6.95
N VAL A 270 9.60 -11.76 -6.80
CA VAL A 270 10.82 -12.36 -7.37
C VAL A 270 11.95 -12.31 -6.36
N ALA A 271 12.68 -13.41 -6.19
CA ALA A 271 13.91 -13.47 -5.42
C ALA A 271 15.11 -13.77 -6.34
N LEU A 272 16.17 -12.96 -6.23
CA LEU A 272 17.40 -13.07 -7.00
C LEU A 272 18.56 -13.51 -6.10
N LEU A 273 19.14 -14.68 -6.40
CA LEU A 273 20.35 -15.17 -5.72
C LEU A 273 21.60 -14.79 -6.53
N VAL A 274 22.46 -13.95 -5.95
CA VAL A 274 23.70 -13.50 -6.57
C VAL A 274 24.85 -14.40 -6.15
N LEU A 275 25.44 -15.10 -7.13
CA LEU A 275 26.57 -16.01 -6.94
C LEU A 275 27.75 -15.55 -7.80
N PRO A 276 28.93 -15.29 -7.22
CA PRO A 276 30.15 -15.18 -8.00
C PRO A 276 30.41 -16.47 -8.76
N ALA A 277 30.95 -16.37 -9.97
CA ALA A 277 31.42 -17.53 -10.75
C ALA A 277 32.70 -18.15 -10.14
N ARG A 278 32.59 -18.65 -8.91
CA ARG A 278 33.66 -19.29 -8.13
C ARG A 278 33.09 -20.55 -7.47
N LEU A 279 33.83 -21.65 -7.52
CA LEU A 279 33.36 -22.96 -7.03
C LEU A 279 32.86 -22.94 -5.56
N ARG A 280 33.53 -22.17 -4.69
CA ARG A 280 33.14 -22.02 -3.27
C ARG A 280 31.84 -21.26 -3.03
N SER A 281 31.29 -20.62 -4.06
CA SER A 281 30.10 -19.79 -3.97
C SER A 281 28.81 -20.56 -4.23
N CYS A 282 28.90 -21.80 -4.73
CA CYS A 282 27.76 -22.68 -5.00
C CYS A 282 27.61 -23.80 -3.96
N ALA A 283 28.44 -23.81 -2.91
CA ALA A 283 28.52 -24.85 -1.89
C ALA A 283 27.80 -24.44 -0.60
#